data_AF-A0A522NFN3-F1
#
_entry.id   AF-A0A522NFN3-F1
#
_cell.length_a   1.000
_cell.length_b   1.000
_cell.length_c   1.000
_cell.angle_alpha   90.00
_cell.angle_beta   90.00
_cell.angle_gamma   90.00
#
_symmetry.space_group_name_H-M   'P 1'
#
loop_
_entity.id
_entity.type
_entity.pdbx_description
1 polymer ?
#
loop_
_entity_poly.entity_id
_entity_poly.type
_entity_poly.pdbx_seq_one_letter_code
_entity_poly.pdbx_strand_id
1 'polypeptide(L)'
;MQTFSPVVATTPSPGDRRPSKVDSLRPTYGFDDVSLAPGTDTVDPADVALDLDLGGLSLRIPILAAAMDAVVDPRLAGELARLGGVAVLNLEGVQTRYEDPDIVLERIAAAPAGQVHELLADAYGPPVREDLVARRIEELHAVGSPAVVAATPALARRFGPFCAEHGADLFLVQSQVSSARHLASAYDPLELAAFTRFMPIPVAVGNTTSFAAAYQLMQQGSAAIFVGVGPGAACTTREVLGIGVPQVTAISDVAAARDTYFDETGRYVPVVADGGMRRGGELAKAIAAGADALMLGSPLARAEEAPGRGTNWGMAAPSPTLPRGTRITVGTAGPLERILLGPSRVTDGTENLVGALRQSMAALGARSIRDMQQVEMIYAPAVASEGKSWQRGRQ
;
A
#
# COMPACT_ATOMS: atom_id res chain seq x y z
N MET A 1 74.88 8.00 -17.66
CA MET A 1 74.01 7.06 -16.93
C MET A 1 73.10 7.91 -16.05
N GLN A 2 71.92 8.29 -16.54
CA GLN A 2 70.95 9.10 -15.79
C GLN A 2 70.17 8.18 -14.84
N THR A 3 70.31 8.41 -13.55
CA THR A 3 69.61 7.70 -12.48
C THR A 3 68.19 8.25 -12.38
N PHE A 4 67.20 7.47 -12.80
CA PHE A 4 65.79 7.74 -12.50
C PHE A 4 65.57 7.54 -11.00
N SER A 5 65.28 8.62 -10.26
CA SER A 5 64.70 8.50 -8.92
C SER A 5 63.23 8.11 -9.07
N PRO A 6 62.77 7.01 -8.44
CA PRO A 6 61.37 6.65 -8.47
C PRO A 6 60.57 7.70 -7.68
N VAL A 7 59.62 8.35 -8.34
CA VAL A 7 58.59 9.14 -7.65
C VAL A 7 57.78 8.15 -6.81
N VAL A 8 58.03 8.09 -5.51
CA VAL A 8 57.20 7.33 -4.58
C VAL A 8 55.87 8.04 -4.50
N ALA A 9 54.85 7.53 -5.20
CA ALA A 9 53.49 8.00 -5.06
C ALA A 9 53.05 7.78 -3.61
N THR A 10 52.90 8.86 -2.86
CA THR A 10 52.38 8.81 -1.49
C THR A 10 50.93 8.38 -1.53
N THR A 11 50.61 7.21 -0.97
CA THR A 11 49.23 6.75 -0.85
C THR A 11 48.44 7.75 0.01
N PRO A 12 47.31 8.29 -0.47
CA PRO A 12 46.50 9.23 0.30
C PRO A 12 46.05 8.61 1.63
N SER A 13 45.97 9.43 2.68
CA SER A 13 45.59 8.94 4.01
C SER A 13 44.09 8.55 4.01
N PRO A 14 43.65 7.66 4.92
CA PRO A 14 42.24 7.28 5.02
C PRO A 14 41.27 8.47 5.22
N GLY A 15 41.74 9.60 5.75
CA GLY A 15 40.97 10.84 5.91
C GLY A 15 40.87 11.70 4.65
N ASP A 16 41.72 11.45 3.65
CA ASP A 16 41.72 12.18 2.37
C ASP A 16 40.82 11.53 1.33
N ARG A 17 40.25 10.34 1.61
CA ARG A 17 39.32 9.68 0.69
C ARG A 17 37.98 10.41 0.71
N ARG A 18 37.45 10.70 -0.48
CA ARG A 18 36.06 11.15 -0.61
C ARG A 18 35.11 10.09 -0.04
N PRO A 19 33.95 10.48 0.55
CA PRO A 19 32.95 9.54 1.01
C PRO A 19 32.53 8.59 -0.11
N SER A 20 32.51 7.30 0.21
CA SER A 20 32.00 6.24 -0.64
C SER A 20 30.53 5.97 -0.33
N LYS A 21 29.81 5.36 -1.26
CA LYS A 21 28.40 4.99 -1.07
C LYS A 21 28.23 4.08 0.16
N VAL A 22 29.19 3.20 0.44
CA VAL A 22 29.18 2.29 1.60
C VAL A 22 29.16 3.04 2.93
N ASP A 23 29.71 4.26 2.97
CA ASP A 23 29.70 5.10 4.18
C ASP A 23 28.30 5.70 4.46
N SER A 24 27.40 5.63 3.48
CA SER A 24 26.01 6.12 3.56
C SER A 24 24.97 5.00 3.36
N LEU A 25 25.39 3.75 3.23
CA LEU A 25 24.49 2.62 3.02
C LEU A 25 23.84 2.26 4.37
N ARG A 26 22.59 2.68 4.57
CA ARG A 26 21.86 2.34 5.79
C ARG A 26 21.26 0.93 5.72
N PRO A 27 21.33 0.14 6.80
CA PRO A 27 20.48 -1.04 6.97
C PRO A 27 19.00 -0.67 6.97
N THR A 28 18.17 -1.55 6.42
CA THR A 28 16.71 -1.39 6.38
C THR A 28 16.06 -2.76 6.58
N TYR A 29 14.84 -2.78 7.08
CA TYR A 29 14.19 -3.98 7.62
C TYR A 29 12.78 -4.17 7.04
N GLY A 30 12.47 -5.40 6.66
CA GLY A 30 11.14 -5.87 6.26
C GLY A 30 10.45 -6.63 7.39
N PHE A 31 9.27 -7.17 7.10
CA PHE A 31 8.48 -7.89 8.10
C PHE A 31 9.15 -9.18 8.59
N ASP A 32 9.97 -9.83 7.75
CA ASP A 32 10.68 -11.05 8.10
C ASP A 32 11.94 -10.80 8.95
N ASP A 33 12.43 -9.56 8.98
CA ASP A 33 13.63 -9.18 9.74
C ASP A 33 13.33 -8.90 11.22
N VAL A 34 12.06 -8.70 11.58
CA VAL A 34 11.65 -8.21 12.91
C VAL A 34 10.59 -9.10 13.56
N SER A 35 10.47 -9.00 14.89
CA SER A 35 9.38 -9.58 15.68
C SER A 35 8.81 -8.55 16.65
N LEU A 36 7.58 -8.77 17.12
CA LEU A 36 6.99 -8.01 18.22
C LEU A 36 7.29 -8.74 19.53
N ALA A 37 7.74 -8.01 20.55
CA ALA A 37 8.06 -8.56 21.85
C ALA A 37 6.89 -8.34 22.83
N PRO A 38 6.41 -9.39 23.54
CA PRO A 38 5.40 -9.23 24.58
C PRO A 38 5.83 -8.28 25.68
N GLY A 39 4.93 -7.39 26.10
CA GLY A 39 5.12 -6.50 27.23
C GLY A 39 4.79 -7.14 28.58
N THR A 40 4.56 -6.30 29.59
CA THR A 40 4.19 -6.72 30.95
C THR A 40 2.73 -7.11 31.10
N ASP A 41 1.86 -6.59 30.22
CA ASP A 41 0.42 -6.68 30.34
C ASP A 41 -0.20 -7.36 29.12
N THR A 42 -1.32 -8.03 29.35
CA THR A 42 -2.21 -8.54 28.30
C THR A 42 -3.61 -7.97 28.52
N VAL A 43 -4.38 -7.85 27.45
CA VAL A 43 -5.77 -7.37 27.50
C VAL A 43 -6.70 -8.38 26.85
N ASP A 44 -8.00 -8.31 27.15
CA ASP A 44 -8.97 -9.15 26.46
C ASP A 44 -9.10 -8.69 24.99
N PRO A 45 -9.09 -9.60 23.99
CA PRO A 45 -9.33 -9.23 22.60
C PRO A 45 -10.61 -8.42 22.35
N ALA A 46 -11.64 -8.60 23.19
CA ALA A 46 -12.87 -7.82 23.15
C ALA A 46 -12.66 -6.34 23.52
N ASP A 47 -11.62 -6.02 24.29
CA ASP A 47 -11.28 -4.65 24.72
C ASP A 47 -10.42 -3.89 23.70
N VAL A 48 -10.03 -4.52 22.59
CA VAL A 48 -9.19 -3.90 21.56
C VAL A 48 -10.06 -3.06 20.61
N ALA A 49 -9.80 -1.76 20.55
CA ALA A 49 -10.37 -0.85 19.56
C ALA A 49 -9.52 -0.86 18.28
N LEU A 50 -10.19 -1.05 17.14
CA LEU A 50 -9.59 -1.08 15.80
C LEU A 50 -10.11 0.05 14.90
N ASP A 51 -11.08 0.81 15.39
CA ASP A 51 -11.64 1.95 14.68
C ASP A 51 -10.63 3.08 14.54
N LEU A 52 -10.78 3.83 13.45
CA LEU A 52 -9.95 4.98 13.14
C LEU A 52 -10.70 5.95 12.22
N ASP A 53 -10.20 7.19 12.17
CA ASP A 53 -10.53 8.15 11.12
C ASP A 53 -9.43 8.17 10.06
N LEU A 54 -9.81 7.98 8.81
CA LEU A 54 -8.94 8.09 7.64
C LEU A 54 -9.30 9.35 6.85
N GLY A 55 -8.79 10.50 7.29
CA GLY A 55 -8.99 11.77 6.58
C GLY A 55 -10.46 12.16 6.47
N GLY A 56 -11.25 11.93 7.52
CA GLY A 56 -12.70 12.17 7.57
C GLY A 56 -13.56 10.92 7.32
N LEU A 57 -12.96 9.79 6.94
CA LEU A 57 -13.66 8.52 6.78
C LEU A 57 -13.54 7.67 8.04
N SER A 58 -14.65 7.43 8.74
CA SER A 58 -14.68 6.53 9.89
C SER A 58 -14.67 5.06 9.45
N LEU A 59 -13.65 4.31 9.87
CA LEU A 59 -13.52 2.88 9.63
C LEU A 59 -13.66 2.10 10.95
N ARG A 60 -14.26 0.91 10.91
CA ARG A 60 -14.38 0.02 12.09
C ARG A 60 -13.24 -1.00 12.16
N ILE A 61 -12.57 -1.24 11.04
CA ILE A 61 -11.35 -2.04 10.93
C ILE A 61 -10.33 -1.28 10.08
N PRO A 62 -9.01 -1.41 10.34
CA PRO A 62 -7.97 -0.66 9.67
C PRO A 62 -7.61 -1.24 8.30
N ILE A 63 -8.61 -1.64 7.50
CA ILE A 63 -8.42 -2.39 6.26
C ILE A 63 -8.94 -1.61 5.05
N LEU A 64 -8.06 -1.42 4.08
CA LEU A 64 -8.37 -0.90 2.76
C LEU A 64 -8.15 -1.97 1.70
N ALA A 65 -9.03 -2.04 0.70
CA ALA A 65 -8.72 -2.78 -0.53
C ALA A 65 -7.91 -1.92 -1.51
N ALA A 66 -6.82 -2.48 -2.02
CA ALA A 66 -5.92 -1.80 -2.95
C ALA A 66 -6.62 -1.44 -4.26
N ALA A 67 -6.26 -0.29 -4.85
CA ALA A 67 -6.75 0.19 -6.13
C ALA A 67 -6.27 -0.69 -7.30
N MET A 68 -6.82 -1.88 -7.40
CA MET A 68 -6.45 -2.92 -8.35
C MET A 68 -7.72 -3.53 -8.92
N ASP A 69 -7.86 -3.59 -10.23
CA ASP A 69 -9.07 -4.12 -10.89
C ASP A 69 -9.33 -5.60 -10.63
N ALA A 70 -8.30 -6.33 -10.21
CA ALA A 70 -8.41 -7.72 -9.76
C ALA A 70 -8.96 -7.84 -8.33
N VAL A 71 -9.04 -6.73 -7.59
CA VAL A 71 -9.46 -6.68 -6.19
C VAL A 71 -10.76 -5.90 -6.05
N VAL A 72 -10.89 -4.73 -6.67
CA VAL A 72 -11.99 -3.81 -6.39
C VAL A 72 -12.95 -3.68 -7.57
N ASP A 73 -14.19 -4.04 -7.32
CA ASP A 73 -15.39 -3.67 -8.06
C ASP A 73 -16.43 -3.13 -7.05
N PRO A 74 -17.59 -2.60 -7.49
CA PRO A 74 -18.62 -2.14 -6.56
C PRO A 74 -19.11 -3.25 -5.62
N ARG A 75 -19.19 -4.51 -6.05
CA ARG A 75 -19.65 -5.63 -5.21
C ARG A 75 -18.71 -5.87 -4.03
N LEU A 76 -17.41 -6.03 -4.27
CA LEU A 76 -16.42 -6.22 -3.20
C LEU A 76 -16.32 -4.98 -2.30
N ALA A 77 -16.47 -3.78 -2.87
CA ALA A 77 -16.48 -2.56 -2.11
C ALA A 77 -17.65 -2.49 -1.11
N GLY A 78 -18.85 -2.94 -1.50
CA GLY A 78 -20.00 -3.07 -0.62
C GLY A 78 -19.78 -4.08 0.50
N GLU A 79 -19.26 -5.27 0.17
CA GLU A 79 -18.95 -6.28 1.19
C GLU A 79 -17.88 -5.82 2.17
N LEU A 80 -16.80 -5.17 1.70
CA LEU A 80 -15.78 -4.64 2.58
C LEU A 80 -16.32 -3.53 3.51
N ALA A 81 -17.18 -2.64 2.99
CA ALA A 81 -17.84 -1.61 3.79
C ALA A 81 -18.75 -2.21 4.87
N ARG A 82 -19.52 -3.25 4.53
CA ARG A 82 -20.34 -4.01 5.49
C ARG A 82 -19.49 -4.61 6.62
N LEU A 83 -18.28 -5.07 6.31
CA LEU A 83 -17.32 -5.59 7.28
C LEU A 83 -16.55 -4.49 8.05
N GLY A 84 -16.67 -3.22 7.61
CA GLY A 84 -16.15 -2.05 8.32
C GLY A 84 -14.83 -1.49 7.78
N GLY A 85 -14.35 -1.99 6.64
CA GLY A 85 -13.23 -1.41 5.90
C GLY A 85 -13.71 -0.51 4.76
N VAL A 86 -12.82 -0.15 3.85
CA VAL A 86 -13.17 0.63 2.64
C VAL A 86 -12.38 0.15 1.42
N ALA A 87 -12.98 0.20 0.23
CA ALA A 87 -12.28 -0.16 -1.01
C ALA A 87 -11.90 1.09 -1.80
N VAL A 88 -10.75 1.06 -2.47
CA VAL A 88 -10.31 2.14 -3.34
C VAL A 88 -10.49 1.72 -4.80
N LEU A 89 -11.36 2.40 -5.54
CA LEU A 89 -11.58 2.12 -6.95
C LEU A 89 -10.43 2.71 -7.79
N ASN A 90 -9.86 1.92 -8.70
CA ASN A 90 -8.89 2.40 -9.68
C ASN A 90 -9.60 3.14 -10.83
N LEU A 91 -9.50 4.47 -10.89
CA LEU A 91 -10.11 5.26 -11.97
C LEU A 91 -9.46 5.04 -13.32
N GLU A 92 -8.21 4.58 -13.33
CA GLU A 92 -7.49 4.21 -14.56
C GLU A 92 -7.64 2.73 -14.88
N GLY A 93 -8.56 2.06 -14.20
CA GLY A 93 -8.83 0.64 -14.33
C GLY A 93 -9.79 0.28 -15.45
N VAL A 94 -10.19 -0.99 -15.48
CA VAL A 94 -11.16 -1.50 -16.47
C VAL A 94 -12.58 -1.05 -16.12
N GLN A 95 -12.87 -0.83 -14.83
CA GLN A 95 -14.17 -0.42 -14.31
C GLN A 95 -14.72 0.87 -14.95
N THR A 96 -13.82 1.74 -15.39
CA THR A 96 -14.12 3.09 -15.92
C THR A 96 -13.77 3.20 -17.41
N ARG A 97 -13.37 2.10 -18.06
CA ARG A 97 -13.04 2.05 -19.49
C ARG A 97 -14.06 1.24 -20.29
N TYR A 98 -14.76 0.30 -19.65
CA TYR A 98 -15.68 -0.64 -20.30
C TYR A 98 -17.06 -0.65 -19.64
N GLU A 99 -18.12 -0.77 -20.45
CA GLU A 99 -19.49 -0.99 -19.95
C GLU A 99 -19.59 -2.27 -19.11
N ASP A 100 -18.97 -3.32 -19.63
CA ASP A 100 -18.90 -4.63 -19.01
C ASP A 100 -17.42 -4.96 -18.70
N PRO A 101 -16.93 -4.55 -17.52
CA PRO A 101 -15.56 -4.85 -17.11
C PRO A 101 -15.34 -6.35 -16.88
N ASP A 102 -16.39 -7.13 -16.58
CA ASP A 102 -16.27 -8.56 -16.29
C ASP A 102 -15.75 -9.36 -17.49
N ILE A 103 -16.20 -9.02 -18.71
CA ILE A 103 -15.68 -9.62 -19.94
C ILE A 103 -14.15 -9.42 -20.06
N VAL A 104 -13.66 -8.24 -19.70
CA VAL A 104 -12.23 -7.92 -19.77
C VAL A 104 -11.45 -8.67 -18.69
N LEU A 105 -11.99 -8.69 -17.47
CA LEU A 105 -11.40 -9.40 -16.33
C LEU A 105 -11.32 -10.91 -16.56
N GLU A 106 -12.34 -11.53 -17.16
CA GLU A 106 -12.34 -12.95 -17.53
C GLU A 106 -11.23 -13.27 -18.52
N ARG A 107 -11.08 -12.42 -19.54
CA ARG A 107 -10.01 -12.58 -20.53
C ARG A 107 -8.64 -12.49 -19.87
N ILE A 108 -8.42 -11.52 -18.98
CA ILE A 108 -7.13 -11.37 -18.26
C ILE A 108 -6.87 -12.57 -17.33
N ALA A 109 -7.87 -13.01 -16.59
CA ALA A 109 -7.75 -14.14 -15.66
C ALA A 109 -7.47 -15.46 -16.39
N ALA A 110 -8.09 -15.69 -17.55
CA ALA A 110 -7.92 -16.91 -18.35
C ALA A 110 -6.65 -16.90 -19.23
N ALA A 111 -6.00 -15.74 -19.39
CA ALA A 111 -4.86 -15.61 -20.32
C ALA A 111 -3.67 -16.52 -19.94
N PRO A 112 -3.01 -17.17 -20.93
CA PRO A 112 -1.74 -17.84 -20.72
C PRO A 112 -0.64 -16.84 -20.34
N ALA A 113 0.29 -17.24 -19.47
CA ALA A 113 1.33 -16.35 -18.91
C ALA A 113 2.11 -15.55 -19.97
N GLY A 114 2.43 -16.16 -21.12
CA GLY A 114 3.16 -15.50 -22.21
C GLY A 114 2.38 -14.42 -22.98
N GLN A 115 1.07 -14.31 -22.80
CA GLN A 115 0.20 -13.34 -23.49
C GLN A 115 -0.35 -12.26 -22.56
N VAL A 116 -0.12 -12.38 -21.26
CA VAL A 116 -0.72 -11.49 -20.26
C VAL A 116 -0.29 -10.04 -20.45
N HIS A 117 0.98 -9.81 -20.76
CA HIS A 117 1.49 -8.44 -20.83
C HIS A 117 0.84 -7.64 -21.98
N GLU A 118 0.83 -8.19 -23.19
CA GLU A 118 0.18 -7.58 -24.35
C GLU A 118 -1.32 -7.36 -24.08
N LEU A 119 -1.99 -8.37 -23.51
CA LEU A 119 -3.41 -8.26 -23.16
C LEU A 119 -3.69 -7.16 -22.13
N LEU A 120 -2.83 -7.01 -21.11
CA LEU A 120 -2.98 -5.93 -20.12
C LEU A 120 -2.75 -4.57 -20.78
N ALA A 121 -1.71 -4.42 -21.61
CA ALA A 121 -1.46 -3.17 -22.32
C ALA A 121 -2.67 -2.77 -23.20
N ASP A 122 -3.22 -3.73 -23.94
CA ASP A 122 -4.41 -3.52 -24.78
C ASP A 122 -5.66 -3.18 -23.96
N ALA A 123 -5.90 -3.91 -22.86
CA ALA A 123 -7.06 -3.72 -21.99
C ALA A 123 -7.06 -2.36 -21.26
N TYR A 124 -5.89 -1.77 -21.04
CA TYR A 124 -5.77 -0.47 -20.36
C TYR A 124 -5.53 0.69 -21.33
N GLY A 125 -5.42 0.41 -22.63
CA GLY A 125 -5.23 1.40 -23.69
C GLY A 125 -6.41 2.36 -23.91
N PRO A 126 -7.68 1.88 -24.00
CA PRO A 126 -8.84 2.74 -24.22
C PRO A 126 -8.99 3.80 -23.12
N PRO A 127 -9.38 5.05 -23.41
CA PRO A 127 -9.39 6.12 -22.41
C PRO A 127 -10.41 5.88 -21.28
N VAL A 128 -10.14 6.49 -20.12
CA VAL A 128 -11.11 6.57 -19.02
C VAL A 128 -12.33 7.38 -19.47
N ARG A 129 -13.52 6.86 -19.17
CA ARG A 129 -14.81 7.42 -19.58
C ARG A 129 -15.52 8.10 -18.41
N GLU A 130 -15.84 9.38 -18.55
CA GLU A 130 -16.48 10.19 -17.50
C GLU A 130 -17.86 9.65 -17.08
N ASP A 131 -18.67 9.18 -18.03
CA ASP A 131 -19.97 8.59 -17.75
C ASP A 131 -19.86 7.31 -16.91
N LEU A 132 -18.84 6.48 -17.16
CA LEU A 132 -18.55 5.32 -16.33
C LEU A 132 -17.98 5.71 -14.97
N VAL A 133 -17.14 6.74 -14.88
CA VAL A 133 -16.63 7.23 -13.59
C VAL A 133 -17.79 7.66 -12.68
N ALA A 134 -18.71 8.50 -13.19
CA ALA A 134 -19.88 8.94 -12.45
C ALA A 134 -20.74 7.73 -12.02
N ARG A 135 -21.02 6.81 -12.96
CA ARG A 135 -21.78 5.59 -12.68
C ARG A 135 -21.13 4.72 -11.60
N ARG A 136 -19.81 4.52 -11.61
CA ARG A 136 -19.13 3.70 -10.59
C ARG A 136 -19.18 4.35 -9.21
N ILE A 137 -19.12 5.68 -9.12
CA ILE A 137 -19.30 6.40 -7.84
C ILE A 137 -20.72 6.17 -7.31
N GLU A 138 -21.75 6.33 -8.15
CA GLU A 138 -23.14 6.04 -7.78
C GLU A 138 -23.34 4.58 -7.33
N GLU A 139 -22.75 3.62 -8.06
CA GLU A 139 -22.82 2.20 -7.71
C GLU A 139 -22.14 1.89 -6.38
N LEU A 140 -21.01 2.54 -6.04
CA LEU A 140 -20.34 2.40 -4.74
C LEU A 140 -21.25 2.85 -3.59
N HIS A 141 -21.88 4.02 -3.73
CA HIS A 141 -22.85 4.49 -2.73
C HIS A 141 -24.09 3.60 -2.64
N ALA A 142 -24.59 3.11 -3.77
CA ALA A 142 -25.77 2.24 -3.82
C ALA A 142 -25.58 0.92 -3.05
N VAL A 143 -24.34 0.41 -2.97
CA VAL A 143 -24.00 -0.77 -2.17
C VAL A 143 -23.58 -0.43 -0.73
N GLY A 144 -23.70 0.83 -0.32
CA GLY A 144 -23.36 1.30 1.03
C GLY A 144 -21.86 1.46 1.30
N SER A 145 -21.04 1.56 0.25
CA SER A 145 -19.59 1.81 0.36
C SER A 145 -19.27 3.29 0.18
N PRO A 146 -18.36 3.89 0.96
CA PRO A 146 -17.78 5.18 0.63
C PRO A 146 -17.12 5.13 -0.75
N ALA A 147 -17.34 6.14 -1.58
CA ALA A 147 -16.75 6.27 -2.90
C ALA A 147 -15.33 6.81 -2.81
N VAL A 148 -14.37 5.93 -2.47
CA VAL A 148 -12.94 6.25 -2.49
C VAL A 148 -12.35 5.87 -3.83
N VAL A 149 -11.71 6.83 -4.50
CA VAL A 149 -11.21 6.67 -5.87
C VAL A 149 -9.75 7.04 -5.98
N ALA A 150 -8.99 6.33 -6.82
CA ALA A 150 -7.57 6.58 -7.04
C ALA A 150 -7.26 6.90 -8.51
N ALA A 151 -6.36 7.87 -8.72
CA ALA A 151 -5.76 8.15 -10.03
C ALA A 151 -4.30 8.55 -9.90
N THR A 152 -3.55 8.41 -10.99
CA THR A 152 -2.20 8.93 -11.09
C THR A 152 -2.17 10.46 -11.07
N PRO A 153 -1.04 11.08 -10.68
CA PRO A 153 -0.90 12.54 -10.71
C PRO A 153 -1.26 13.17 -12.07
N ALA A 154 -1.03 12.44 -13.17
CA ALA A 154 -1.33 12.92 -14.52
C ALA A 154 -2.84 13.10 -14.77
N LEU A 155 -3.67 12.23 -14.19
CA LEU A 155 -5.13 12.25 -14.36
C LEU A 155 -5.87 12.92 -13.20
N ALA A 156 -5.21 13.06 -12.04
CA ALA A 156 -5.77 13.72 -10.86
C ALA A 156 -6.31 15.12 -11.13
N ARG A 157 -5.60 15.95 -11.92
CA ARG A 157 -6.03 17.32 -12.22
C ARG A 157 -7.39 17.38 -12.91
N ARG A 158 -7.67 16.42 -13.80
CA ARG A 158 -8.93 16.33 -14.55
C ARG A 158 -10.01 15.64 -13.73
N PHE A 159 -9.71 14.45 -13.22
CA PHE A 159 -10.73 13.59 -12.62
C PHE A 159 -10.98 13.90 -11.14
N GLY A 160 -10.08 14.57 -10.43
CA GLY A 160 -10.29 14.99 -9.04
C GLY A 160 -11.56 15.80 -8.86
N PRO A 161 -11.67 17.00 -9.47
CA PRO A 161 -12.85 17.84 -9.36
C PRO A 161 -14.12 17.14 -9.88
N PHE A 162 -14.01 16.39 -10.98
CA PHE A 162 -15.13 15.62 -11.54
C PHE A 162 -15.66 14.59 -10.54
N CYS A 163 -14.79 13.76 -9.96
CA CYS A 163 -15.18 12.77 -8.96
C CYS A 163 -15.81 13.44 -7.73
N ALA A 164 -15.28 14.57 -7.29
CA ALA A 164 -15.83 15.32 -6.17
C ALA A 164 -17.23 15.88 -6.46
N GLU A 165 -17.46 16.41 -7.66
CA GLU A 165 -18.79 16.86 -8.12
C GLU A 165 -19.82 15.72 -8.16
N HIS A 166 -19.37 14.52 -8.50
CA HIS A 166 -20.18 13.30 -8.52
C HIS A 166 -20.28 12.57 -7.17
N GLY A 167 -19.73 13.15 -6.09
CA GLY A 167 -19.91 12.62 -4.73
C GLY A 167 -18.86 11.64 -4.25
N ALA A 168 -17.67 11.57 -4.85
CA ALA A 168 -16.56 10.82 -4.26
C ALA A 168 -16.25 11.33 -2.84
N ASP A 169 -16.00 10.43 -1.90
CA ASP A 169 -15.79 10.77 -0.48
C ASP A 169 -14.31 11.05 -0.16
N LEU A 170 -13.39 10.43 -0.89
CA LEU A 170 -11.94 10.66 -0.77
C LEU A 170 -11.26 10.41 -2.12
N PHE A 171 -10.33 11.28 -2.48
CA PHE A 171 -9.51 11.13 -3.70
C PHE A 171 -8.07 10.76 -3.36
N LEU A 172 -7.60 9.62 -3.83
CA LEU A 172 -6.22 9.18 -3.68
C LEU A 172 -5.41 9.52 -4.94
N VAL A 173 -4.44 10.42 -4.79
CA VAL A 173 -3.40 10.63 -5.81
C VAL A 173 -2.35 9.54 -5.62
N GLN A 174 -2.39 8.51 -6.47
CA GLN A 174 -1.54 7.33 -6.34
C GLN A 174 -0.53 7.20 -7.46
N SER A 175 0.74 7.04 -7.13
CA SER A 175 1.80 6.68 -8.06
C SER A 175 2.76 5.70 -7.42
N GLN A 176 3.63 5.08 -8.22
CA GLN A 176 4.66 4.18 -7.68
C GLN A 176 5.58 4.91 -6.68
N VAL A 177 5.94 6.17 -6.96
CA VAL A 177 6.79 7.00 -6.09
C VAL A 177 6.28 8.43 -6.18
N SER A 178 5.65 8.89 -5.10
CA SER A 178 5.09 10.22 -4.97
C SER A 178 6.01 11.13 -4.17
N SER A 179 6.20 12.34 -4.68
CA SER A 179 6.94 13.44 -4.06
C SER A 179 6.08 14.69 -4.10
N ALA A 180 6.31 15.58 -3.13
CA ALA A 180 5.66 16.89 -3.05
C ALA A 180 6.00 17.81 -4.24
N ARG A 181 7.10 17.52 -4.94
CA ARG A 181 7.54 18.26 -6.12
C ARG A 181 7.86 17.29 -7.23
N HIS A 182 7.21 17.46 -8.37
CA HIS A 182 7.53 16.77 -9.60
C HIS A 182 8.15 17.77 -10.58
N LEU A 183 9.35 17.46 -11.08
CA LEU A 183 10.11 18.37 -11.93
C LEU A 183 10.00 17.88 -13.37
N ALA A 184 9.26 18.60 -14.20
CA ALA A 184 9.07 18.29 -15.61
C ALA A 184 9.31 19.54 -16.46
N SER A 185 10.04 19.37 -17.57
CA SER A 185 10.18 20.40 -18.60
C SER A 185 9.24 20.17 -19.79
N ALA A 186 8.72 18.95 -19.95
CA ALA A 186 7.91 18.54 -21.09
C ALA A 186 6.40 18.79 -20.90
N TYR A 187 5.95 18.96 -19.66
CA TYR A 187 4.54 19.19 -19.31
C TYR A 187 4.44 19.90 -17.96
N ASP A 188 3.26 20.44 -17.68
CA ASP A 188 2.93 21.09 -16.40
C ASP A 188 2.59 20.02 -15.35
N PRO A 189 3.41 19.84 -14.29
CA PRO A 189 3.15 18.86 -13.25
C PRO A 189 1.94 19.24 -12.39
N LEU A 190 1.39 18.26 -11.67
CA LEU A 190 0.36 18.53 -10.68
C LEU A 190 0.96 19.31 -9.50
N GLU A 191 0.53 20.56 -9.34
CA GLU A 191 0.82 21.38 -8.15
C GLU A 191 -0.03 20.90 -6.97
N LEU A 192 0.47 19.90 -6.23
CA LEU A 192 -0.30 19.20 -5.21
C LEU A 192 -0.88 20.14 -4.14
N ALA A 193 -0.12 21.14 -3.66
CA ALA A 193 -0.62 22.10 -2.66
C ALA A 193 -1.82 22.93 -3.16
N ALA A 194 -1.83 23.30 -4.45
CA ALA A 194 -2.97 24.00 -5.04
C ALA A 194 -4.15 23.04 -5.21
N PHE A 195 -3.87 21.80 -5.62
CA PHE A 195 -4.87 20.76 -5.82
C PHE A 195 -5.59 20.40 -4.52
N THR A 196 -4.87 20.07 -3.45
CA THR A 196 -5.46 19.73 -2.13
C THR A 196 -6.27 20.87 -1.53
N ARG A 197 -5.86 22.13 -1.77
CA ARG A 197 -6.60 23.32 -1.32
C ARG A 197 -7.88 23.56 -2.11
N PHE A 198 -7.89 23.23 -3.40
CA PHE A 198 -9.05 23.44 -4.28
C PHE A 198 -10.09 22.32 -4.17
N MET A 199 -9.64 21.10 -3.89
CA MET A 199 -10.51 19.94 -3.78
C MET A 199 -11.50 20.10 -2.60
N PRO A 200 -12.82 19.91 -2.82
CA PRO A 200 -13.82 20.03 -1.75
C PRO A 200 -13.90 18.76 -0.89
N ILE A 201 -13.14 17.73 -1.24
CA ILE A 201 -13.08 16.43 -0.55
C ILE A 201 -11.62 16.14 -0.13
N PRO A 202 -11.41 15.32 0.91
CA PRO A 202 -10.08 14.89 1.33
C PRO A 202 -9.26 14.31 0.19
N VAL A 203 -7.99 14.73 0.10
CA VAL A 203 -7.02 14.19 -0.86
C VAL A 203 -5.94 13.43 -0.11
N ALA A 204 -5.88 12.11 -0.30
CA ALA A 204 -4.76 11.30 0.16
C ALA A 204 -3.69 11.17 -0.93
N VAL A 205 -2.45 10.88 -0.52
CA VAL A 205 -1.33 10.79 -1.46
C VAL A 205 -0.43 9.60 -1.14
N GLY A 206 -0.02 8.90 -2.19
CA GLY A 206 1.07 7.94 -2.10
C GLY A 206 1.55 7.43 -3.45
N ASN A 207 2.56 6.56 -3.50
CA ASN A 207 3.24 6.03 -2.33
C ASN A 207 4.57 6.74 -2.07
N THR A 208 4.94 6.86 -0.80
CA THR A 208 6.27 7.36 -0.40
C THR A 208 6.92 6.40 0.60
N THR A 209 8.18 6.63 0.97
CA THR A 209 8.92 5.75 1.90
C THR A 209 9.92 6.48 2.79
N SER A 210 10.04 7.81 2.69
CA SER A 210 11.04 8.56 3.42
C SER A 210 10.40 9.66 4.25
N PHE A 211 11.03 9.95 5.39
CA PHE A 211 10.63 11.02 6.30
C PHE A 211 10.40 12.35 5.56
N ALA A 212 11.42 12.81 4.82
CA ALA A 212 11.38 14.13 4.19
C ALA A 212 10.28 14.25 3.13
N ALA A 213 10.08 13.21 2.32
CA ALA A 213 9.04 13.23 1.30
C ALA A 213 7.64 13.18 1.93
N ALA A 214 7.42 12.32 2.93
CA ALA A 214 6.15 12.25 3.65
C ALA A 214 5.80 13.56 4.35
N TYR A 215 6.75 14.14 5.07
CA TYR A 215 6.56 15.42 5.75
C TYR A 215 6.17 16.54 4.77
N GLN A 216 6.84 16.63 3.60
CA GLN A 216 6.48 17.61 2.58
C GLN A 216 5.08 17.36 1.98
N LEU A 217 4.68 16.10 1.78
CA LEU A 217 3.32 15.77 1.31
C LEU A 217 2.25 16.19 2.33
N MET A 218 2.52 16.02 3.64
CA MET A 218 1.64 16.50 4.71
C MET A 218 1.54 18.03 4.72
N GLN A 219 2.67 18.74 4.56
CA GLN A 219 2.70 20.21 4.42
C GLN A 219 1.88 20.71 3.24
N GLN A 220 1.80 19.93 2.15
CA GLN A 220 0.98 20.25 0.98
C GLN A 220 -0.48 19.84 1.12
N GLY A 221 -0.94 19.49 2.32
CA GLY A 221 -2.37 19.32 2.60
C GLY A 221 -2.88 17.88 2.50
N SER A 222 -2.04 16.89 2.26
CA SER A 222 -2.48 15.48 2.19
C SER A 222 -3.26 15.08 3.44
N ALA A 223 -4.42 14.44 3.24
CA ALA A 223 -5.33 13.98 4.29
C ALA A 223 -4.91 12.63 4.88
N ALA A 224 -4.20 11.81 4.10
CA ALA A 224 -3.54 10.58 4.55
C ALA A 224 -2.31 10.31 3.67
N ILE A 225 -1.32 9.57 4.18
CA ILE A 225 -0.11 9.21 3.44
C ILE A 225 -0.05 7.70 3.26
N PHE A 226 0.03 7.26 2.00
CA PHE A 226 0.23 5.85 1.67
C PHE A 226 1.72 5.54 1.55
N VAL A 227 2.18 4.49 2.24
CA VAL A 227 3.59 4.12 2.35
C VAL A 227 3.86 2.75 1.75
N GLY A 228 4.82 2.70 0.83
CA GLY A 228 5.29 1.43 0.25
C GLY A 228 5.73 1.55 -1.20
N VAL A 229 6.99 1.22 -1.49
CA VAL A 229 7.54 1.17 -2.87
C VAL A 229 8.17 -0.19 -3.10
N GLY A 230 7.52 -0.98 -3.97
CA GLY A 230 7.93 -2.33 -4.33
C GLY A 230 7.58 -3.51 -3.41
N PRO A 231 6.91 -3.40 -2.25
CA PRO A 231 6.65 -4.57 -1.40
C PRO A 231 5.47 -5.43 -1.87
N GLY A 232 4.64 -4.93 -2.80
CA GLY A 232 3.44 -5.64 -3.27
C GLY A 232 3.79 -6.92 -4.03
N ALA A 233 3.03 -8.00 -3.79
CA ALA A 233 3.33 -9.32 -4.36
C ALA A 233 3.27 -9.38 -5.91
N ALA A 234 2.45 -8.54 -6.53
CA ALA A 234 2.35 -8.42 -7.98
C ALA A 234 3.31 -7.36 -8.57
N CYS A 235 4.10 -6.69 -7.73
CA CYS A 235 4.98 -5.59 -8.13
C CYS A 235 6.39 -6.11 -8.43
N THR A 236 6.95 -5.68 -9.55
CA THR A 236 8.33 -6.01 -9.96
C THR A 236 9.25 -4.80 -9.96
N THR A 237 8.84 -3.69 -9.34
CA THR A 237 9.61 -2.43 -9.31
C THR A 237 11.04 -2.61 -8.78
N ARG A 238 11.23 -3.41 -7.73
CA ARG A 238 12.56 -3.67 -7.16
C ARG A 238 13.46 -4.40 -8.14
N GLU A 239 12.89 -5.34 -8.90
CA GLU A 239 13.61 -6.12 -9.91
C GLU A 239 13.89 -5.29 -11.17
N VAL A 240 12.89 -4.56 -11.66
CA VAL A 240 12.97 -3.81 -12.92
C VAL A 240 13.76 -2.51 -12.77
N LEU A 241 13.62 -1.79 -11.65
CA LEU A 241 14.22 -0.47 -11.45
C LEU A 241 15.28 -0.42 -10.35
N GLY A 242 15.39 -1.44 -9.49
CA GLY A 242 16.25 -1.37 -8.31
C GLY A 242 15.76 -0.38 -7.23
N ILE A 243 14.49 0.05 -7.29
CA ILE A 243 13.92 1.05 -6.39
C ILE A 243 13.00 0.37 -5.37
N GLY A 244 13.23 0.64 -4.08
CA GLY A 244 12.33 0.23 -3.01
C GLY A 244 12.96 0.38 -1.65
N VAL A 245 12.12 0.39 -0.62
CA VAL A 245 12.54 0.35 0.78
C VAL A 245 11.79 -0.81 1.46
N PRO A 246 12.47 -1.64 2.27
CA PRO A 246 11.80 -2.63 3.11
C PRO A 246 10.72 -2.02 4.00
N GLN A 247 9.58 -2.71 4.11
CA GLN A 247 8.31 -2.08 4.49
C GLN A 247 8.28 -1.60 5.95
N VAL A 248 8.94 -2.29 6.88
CA VAL A 248 8.98 -1.86 8.29
C VAL A 248 9.71 -0.52 8.38
N THR A 249 10.90 -0.42 7.81
CA THR A 249 11.64 0.86 7.78
C THR A 249 10.87 1.96 7.06
N ALA A 250 10.23 1.66 5.93
CA ALA A 250 9.44 2.66 5.21
C ALA A 250 8.29 3.21 6.06
N ILE A 251 7.51 2.33 6.71
CA ILE A 251 6.42 2.74 7.60
C ILE A 251 6.97 3.59 8.74
N SER A 252 8.03 3.14 9.42
CA SER A 252 8.59 3.86 10.57
C SER A 252 9.13 5.24 10.21
N ASP A 253 9.80 5.41 9.06
CA ASP A 253 10.27 6.72 8.61
C ASP A 253 9.10 7.68 8.32
N VAL A 254 8.02 7.18 7.72
CA VAL A 254 6.82 7.97 7.40
C VAL A 254 6.00 8.29 8.66
N ALA A 255 5.92 7.34 9.59
CA ALA A 255 5.31 7.52 10.91
C ALA A 255 6.02 8.62 11.71
N ALA A 256 7.35 8.60 11.75
CA ALA A 256 8.13 9.65 12.39
C ALA A 256 7.87 11.04 11.78
N ALA A 257 7.69 11.12 10.44
CA ALA A 257 7.32 12.37 9.78
C ALA A 257 5.93 12.85 10.19
N ARG A 258 4.95 11.95 10.29
CA ARG A 258 3.60 12.27 10.79
C ARG A 258 3.66 12.80 12.21
N ASP A 259 4.35 12.11 13.11
CA ASP A 259 4.35 12.47 14.52
C ASP A 259 5.07 13.83 14.71
N THR A 260 6.17 14.07 13.99
CA THR A 260 6.82 15.40 13.93
C THR A 260 5.86 16.48 13.40
N TYR A 261 5.16 16.21 12.31
CA TYR A 261 4.19 17.15 11.74
C TYR A 261 3.03 17.44 12.69
N PHE A 262 2.55 16.43 13.43
CA PHE A 262 1.52 16.58 14.46
C PHE A 262 2.01 17.44 15.62
N ASP A 263 3.22 17.21 16.13
CA ASP A 263 3.80 17.99 17.22
C ASP A 263 3.96 19.46 16.84
N GLU A 264 4.31 19.75 15.59
CA GLU A 264 4.52 21.12 15.11
C GLU A 264 3.23 21.86 14.73
N THR A 265 2.19 21.14 14.29
CA THR A 265 0.99 21.76 13.67
C THR A 265 -0.33 21.45 14.38
N GLY A 266 -0.35 20.43 15.24
CA GLY A 266 -1.57 19.86 15.83
C GLY A 266 -2.44 19.06 14.85
N ARG A 267 -2.02 18.91 13.59
CA ARG A 267 -2.79 18.18 12.56
C ARG A 267 -2.26 16.76 12.42
N TYR A 268 -3.09 15.78 12.78
CA TYR A 268 -2.75 14.37 12.62
C TYR A 268 -3.05 13.93 11.18
N VAL A 269 -2.09 13.28 10.52
CA VAL A 269 -2.26 12.76 9.15
C VAL A 269 -2.04 11.24 9.16
N PRO A 270 -3.09 10.42 9.02
CA PRO A 270 -2.97 8.97 9.07
C PRO A 270 -1.99 8.40 8.04
N VAL A 271 -1.28 7.34 8.42
CA VAL A 271 -0.36 6.59 7.55
C VAL A 271 -0.96 5.24 7.19
N VAL A 272 -1.03 4.95 5.89
CA VAL A 272 -1.56 3.70 5.36
C VAL A 272 -0.43 2.84 4.80
N ALA A 273 -0.15 1.70 5.43
CA ALA A 273 0.80 0.74 4.89
C ALA A 273 0.23 0.05 3.64
N ASP A 274 0.86 0.25 2.49
CA ASP A 274 0.43 -0.33 1.22
C ASP A 274 1.44 -1.38 0.72
N GLY A 275 1.00 -2.64 0.79
CA GLY A 275 1.73 -3.79 0.28
C GLY A 275 2.64 -4.50 1.27
N GLY A 276 3.14 -5.67 0.85
CA GLY A 276 4.02 -6.54 1.65
C GLY A 276 3.33 -7.44 2.66
N MET A 277 2.04 -7.24 2.92
CA MET A 277 1.26 -8.01 3.90
C MET A 277 0.42 -9.11 3.24
N ARG A 278 0.50 -10.31 3.82
CA ARG A 278 -0.18 -11.54 3.42
C ARG A 278 -0.82 -12.28 4.59
N ARG A 279 -0.28 -12.09 5.80
CA ARG A 279 -0.67 -12.83 7.01
C ARG A 279 -0.95 -11.89 8.17
N GLY A 280 -1.80 -12.31 9.10
CA GLY A 280 -2.17 -11.51 10.28
C GLY A 280 -0.98 -10.96 11.09
N GLY A 281 0.11 -11.72 11.21
CA GLY A 281 1.32 -11.24 11.90
C GLY A 281 2.04 -10.10 11.17
N GLU A 282 1.98 -10.04 9.84
CA GLU A 282 2.54 -8.92 9.06
C GLU A 282 1.65 -7.67 9.20
N LEU A 283 0.32 -7.83 9.32
CA LEU A 283 -0.59 -6.73 9.64
C LEU A 283 -0.26 -6.13 11.02
N ALA A 284 -0.07 -6.98 12.03
CA ALA A 284 0.32 -6.55 13.37
C ALA A 284 1.66 -5.79 13.37
N LYS A 285 2.67 -6.29 12.65
CA LYS A 285 3.96 -5.62 12.50
C LYS A 285 3.85 -4.29 11.76
N ALA A 286 2.96 -4.17 10.78
CA ALA A 286 2.75 -2.92 10.05
C ALA A 286 2.14 -1.83 10.94
N ILE A 287 1.12 -2.17 11.75
CA ILE A 287 0.56 -1.25 12.74
C ILE A 287 1.61 -0.87 13.79
N ALA A 288 2.32 -1.85 14.35
CA ALA A 288 3.41 -1.60 15.31
C ALA A 288 4.53 -0.72 14.74
N ALA A 289 4.84 -0.85 13.44
CA ALA A 289 5.84 -0.02 12.78
C ALA A 289 5.42 1.46 12.65
N GLY A 290 4.15 1.78 12.91
CA GLY A 290 3.62 3.14 12.89
C GLY A 290 2.46 3.37 11.93
N ALA A 291 1.91 2.34 11.25
CA ALA A 291 0.75 2.53 10.38
C ALA A 291 -0.55 2.68 11.20
N ASP A 292 -1.49 3.44 10.66
CA ASP A 292 -2.86 3.57 11.18
C ASP A 292 -3.82 2.61 10.46
N ALA A 293 -3.64 2.48 9.14
CA ALA A 293 -4.44 1.60 8.29
C ALA A 293 -3.58 0.75 7.35
N LEU A 294 -4.15 -0.31 6.78
CA LEU A 294 -3.46 -1.30 5.98
C LEU A 294 -4.18 -1.50 4.64
N MET A 295 -3.50 -1.19 3.54
CA MET A 295 -4.01 -1.45 2.19
C MET A 295 -3.56 -2.83 1.71
N LEU A 296 -4.53 -3.69 1.40
CA LEU A 296 -4.35 -5.09 1.03
C LEU A 296 -4.78 -5.32 -0.42
N GLY A 297 -3.88 -5.90 -1.21
CA GLY A 297 -4.15 -6.37 -2.57
C GLY A 297 -4.35 -7.89 -2.61
N SER A 298 -3.25 -8.63 -2.78
CA SER A 298 -3.28 -10.10 -2.95
C SER A 298 -4.07 -10.90 -1.91
N PRO A 299 -4.11 -10.54 -0.62
CA PRO A 299 -4.97 -11.24 0.33
C PRO A 299 -6.45 -11.16 -0.02
N LEU A 300 -6.92 -10.00 -0.49
CA LEU A 300 -8.32 -9.77 -0.84
C LEU A 300 -8.65 -10.28 -2.25
N ALA A 301 -7.66 -10.34 -3.16
CA ALA A 301 -7.82 -11.00 -4.46
C ALA A 301 -8.15 -12.52 -4.36
N ARG A 302 -7.99 -13.11 -3.16
CA ARG A 302 -8.38 -14.50 -2.87
C ARG A 302 -9.84 -14.64 -2.44
N ALA A 303 -10.57 -13.54 -2.30
CA ALA A 303 -11.98 -13.56 -1.94
C ALA A 303 -12.83 -14.12 -3.09
N GLU A 304 -13.96 -14.76 -2.79
CA GLU A 304 -14.95 -15.18 -3.78
C GLU A 304 -15.56 -13.98 -4.52
N GLU A 305 -15.63 -12.85 -3.83
CA GLU A 305 -16.17 -11.58 -4.30
C GLU A 305 -15.17 -10.81 -5.19
N ALA A 306 -13.89 -11.22 -5.20
CA ALA A 306 -12.86 -10.51 -5.93
C ALA A 306 -12.98 -10.68 -7.45
N PRO A 307 -12.98 -9.58 -8.23
CA PRO A 307 -13.14 -9.60 -9.68
C PRO A 307 -12.01 -10.33 -10.42
N GLY A 308 -10.83 -10.47 -9.79
CA GLY A 308 -9.65 -11.09 -10.36
C GLY A 308 -9.72 -12.61 -10.55
N ARG A 309 -10.77 -13.29 -10.07
CA ARG A 309 -11.01 -14.73 -10.28
C ARG A 309 -9.80 -15.60 -9.86
N GLY A 310 -9.23 -15.29 -8.69
CA GLY A 310 -8.05 -15.97 -8.15
C GLY A 310 -6.72 -15.55 -8.80
N THR A 311 -6.72 -14.49 -9.62
CA THR A 311 -5.52 -13.81 -10.14
C THR A 311 -5.44 -12.39 -9.60
N ASN A 312 -4.25 -11.80 -9.64
CA ASN A 312 -4.01 -10.44 -9.16
C ASN A 312 -2.92 -9.74 -9.97
N TRP A 313 -3.04 -8.43 -10.22
CA TRP A 313 -2.03 -7.61 -10.89
C TRP A 313 -2.09 -6.15 -10.43
N GLY A 314 -0.94 -5.49 -10.36
CA GLY A 314 -0.84 -4.08 -9.94
C GLY A 314 -1.08 -3.08 -11.07
N MET A 315 -1.38 -1.84 -10.69
CA MET A 315 -1.62 -0.72 -11.63
C MET A 315 -0.45 -0.44 -12.58
N ALA A 316 0.78 -0.86 -12.26
CA ALA A 316 1.96 -0.67 -13.10
C ALA A 316 2.20 -1.83 -14.10
N ALA A 317 1.44 -2.92 -14.02
CA ALA A 317 1.55 -4.06 -14.94
C ALA A 317 1.13 -3.73 -16.39
N PRO A 318 0.08 -2.90 -16.63
CA PRO A 318 -0.35 -2.55 -17.98
C PRO A 318 0.51 -1.49 -18.70
N SER A 319 1.64 -1.05 -18.12
CA SER A 319 2.45 0.01 -18.73
C SER A 319 2.93 -0.39 -20.13
N PRO A 320 2.67 0.43 -21.17
CA PRO A 320 3.05 0.09 -22.55
C PRO A 320 4.55 0.28 -22.81
N THR A 321 5.26 1.01 -21.95
CA THR A 321 6.67 1.34 -22.14
C THR A 321 7.59 0.50 -21.25
N LEU A 322 7.22 0.31 -19.98
CA LEU A 322 8.04 -0.43 -19.03
C LEU A 322 7.15 -1.01 -17.91
N PRO A 323 6.67 -2.25 -18.09
CA PRO A 323 5.88 -2.97 -17.10
C PRO A 323 6.67 -3.15 -15.81
N ARG A 324 6.04 -2.80 -14.69
CA ARG A 324 6.64 -2.93 -13.34
C ARG A 324 5.75 -3.74 -12.40
N GLY A 325 4.94 -4.61 -12.99
CA GLY A 325 4.15 -5.61 -12.30
C GLY A 325 3.82 -6.75 -13.23
N THR A 326 3.32 -7.84 -12.65
CA THR A 326 2.90 -9.04 -13.38
C THR A 326 1.60 -9.58 -12.82
N ARG A 327 0.87 -10.35 -13.63
CA ARG A 327 -0.27 -11.11 -13.13
C ARG A 327 0.23 -12.34 -12.38
N ILE A 328 -0.13 -12.43 -11.11
CA ILE A 328 0.12 -13.59 -10.27
C ILE A 328 -1.16 -14.38 -10.06
N THR A 329 -1.02 -15.68 -9.78
CA THR A 329 -2.12 -16.54 -9.35
C THR A 329 -2.10 -16.63 -7.83
N VAL A 330 -3.20 -16.23 -7.20
CA VAL A 330 -3.37 -16.27 -5.73
C VAL A 330 -4.39 -17.33 -5.28
N GLY A 331 -5.18 -17.84 -6.23
CA GLY A 331 -6.28 -18.77 -5.99
C GLY A 331 -7.45 -18.13 -5.24
N THR A 332 -8.57 -18.83 -5.15
CA THR A 332 -9.71 -18.42 -4.33
C THR A 332 -9.66 -19.18 -3.00
N ALA A 333 -9.64 -18.45 -1.89
CA ALA A 333 -9.65 -19.03 -0.55
C ALA A 333 -11.08 -19.24 -0.07
N GLY A 334 -11.94 -18.23 -0.14
CA GLY A 334 -13.33 -18.27 0.32
C GLY A 334 -13.95 -16.87 0.41
N PRO A 335 -15.07 -16.69 1.11
CA PRO A 335 -15.72 -15.38 1.25
C PRO A 335 -14.81 -14.36 1.93
N LEU A 336 -14.93 -13.09 1.53
CA LEU A 336 -14.17 -11.96 2.09
C LEU A 336 -14.29 -11.90 3.62
N GLU A 337 -15.50 -12.15 4.13
CA GLU A 337 -15.78 -12.20 5.58
C GLU A 337 -14.91 -13.23 6.30
N ARG A 338 -14.67 -14.41 5.72
CA ARG A 338 -13.80 -15.42 6.34
C ARG A 338 -12.33 -15.02 6.29
N ILE A 339 -11.90 -14.42 5.18
CA ILE A 339 -10.51 -13.93 5.03
C ILE A 339 -10.23 -12.86 6.10
N LEU A 340 -11.16 -11.94 6.33
CA LEU A 340 -10.95 -10.84 7.27
C LEU A 340 -11.30 -11.18 8.72
N LEU A 341 -12.49 -11.75 8.97
CA LEU A 341 -13.07 -11.90 10.32
C LEU A 341 -13.15 -13.37 10.78
N GLY A 342 -12.90 -14.33 9.88
CA GLY A 342 -12.89 -15.75 10.21
C GLY A 342 -14.29 -16.38 10.30
N PRO A 343 -14.43 -17.53 10.99
CA PRO A 343 -13.35 -18.28 11.63
C PRO A 343 -12.36 -18.84 10.60
N SER A 344 -11.07 -18.87 10.98
CA SER A 344 -10.01 -19.44 10.12
C SER A 344 -10.15 -20.97 10.02
N ARG A 345 -9.95 -21.51 8.82
CA ARG A 345 -9.84 -22.95 8.54
C ARG A 345 -8.40 -23.41 8.33
N VAL A 346 -7.47 -22.47 8.32
CA VAL A 346 -6.04 -22.69 8.08
C VAL A 346 -5.20 -22.17 9.26
N THR A 347 -3.97 -22.66 9.36
CA THR A 347 -3.03 -22.28 10.44
C THR A 347 -1.86 -21.45 9.94
N ASP A 348 -1.90 -20.98 8.70
CA ASP A 348 -0.83 -20.21 8.06
C ASP A 348 -0.98 -18.69 8.22
N GLY A 349 -2.05 -18.26 8.89
CA GLY A 349 -2.36 -16.86 9.17
C GLY A 349 -2.95 -16.09 7.98
N THR A 350 -3.41 -16.77 6.92
CA THR A 350 -3.99 -16.13 5.73
C THR A 350 -5.52 -15.94 5.77
N GLU A 351 -6.19 -16.42 6.82
CA GLU A 351 -7.61 -16.17 7.12
C GLU A 351 -7.75 -15.57 8.52
N ASN A 352 -8.91 -14.97 8.80
CA ASN A 352 -9.18 -14.20 10.02
C ASN A 352 -8.10 -13.13 10.30
N LEU A 353 -7.74 -12.35 9.29
CA LEU A 353 -6.65 -11.36 9.36
C LEU A 353 -6.88 -10.31 10.46
N VAL A 354 -8.11 -9.82 10.61
CA VAL A 354 -8.49 -8.82 11.63
C VAL A 354 -8.53 -9.47 13.02
N GLY A 355 -9.02 -10.71 13.13
CA GLY A 355 -8.98 -11.43 14.41
C GLY A 355 -7.55 -11.73 14.85
N ALA A 356 -6.64 -12.05 13.91
CA ALA A 356 -5.23 -12.23 14.20
C ALA A 356 -4.56 -10.92 14.65
N LEU A 357 -4.87 -9.79 14.01
CA LEU A 357 -4.42 -8.46 14.45
C LEU A 357 -4.91 -8.18 15.88
N ARG A 358 -6.21 -8.35 16.13
CA ARG A 358 -6.84 -8.15 17.44
C ARG A 358 -6.20 -9.02 18.53
N GLN A 359 -5.97 -10.29 18.24
CA GLN A 359 -5.31 -11.22 19.17
C GLN A 359 -3.85 -10.85 19.41
N SER A 360 -3.14 -10.38 18.38
CA SER A 360 -1.76 -9.89 18.55
C SER A 360 -1.73 -8.67 19.45
N MET A 361 -2.59 -7.67 19.22
CA MET A 361 -2.69 -6.47 20.05
C MET A 361 -3.02 -6.82 21.50
N ALA A 362 -3.98 -7.72 21.70
CA ALA A 362 -4.38 -8.21 23.00
C ALA A 362 -3.23 -8.86 23.79
N ALA A 363 -2.49 -9.75 23.13
CA ALA A 363 -1.33 -10.42 23.71
C ALA A 363 -0.14 -9.47 23.98
N LEU A 364 -0.11 -8.31 23.32
CA LEU A 364 0.90 -7.27 23.50
C LEU A 364 0.45 -6.16 24.45
N GLY A 365 -0.75 -6.27 25.04
CA GLY A 365 -1.31 -5.29 25.97
C GLY A 365 -1.85 -4.02 25.30
N ALA A 366 -1.93 -3.98 23.97
CA ALA A 366 -2.38 -2.82 23.22
C ALA A 366 -3.91 -2.80 23.09
N ARG A 367 -4.57 -1.74 23.58
CA ARG A 367 -6.03 -1.57 23.48
C ARG A 367 -6.46 -0.74 22.29
N SER A 368 -5.55 0.01 21.68
CA SER A 368 -5.82 0.85 20.50
C SER A 368 -4.70 0.72 19.45
N ILE A 369 -4.97 1.22 18.24
CA ILE A 369 -3.95 1.37 17.19
C ILE A 369 -2.74 2.16 17.70
N ARG A 370 -2.98 3.24 18.47
CA ARG A 370 -1.91 4.06 19.04
C ARG A 370 -1.09 3.32 20.09
N ASP A 371 -1.71 2.52 20.95
CA ASP A 371 -0.97 1.69 21.91
C ASP A 371 -0.09 0.67 21.17
N MET A 372 -0.62 0.07 20.10
CA MET A 372 0.11 -0.90 19.29
C MET A 372 1.33 -0.27 18.62
N GLN A 373 1.28 1.02 18.25
CA GLN A 373 2.44 1.76 17.71
C GLN A 373 3.56 1.98 18.74
N GLN A 374 3.30 1.73 20.04
CA GLN A 374 4.30 1.84 21.12
C GLN A 374 4.90 0.49 21.55
N VAL A 375 4.44 -0.63 20.96
CA VAL A 375 4.93 -1.96 21.30
C VAL A 375 6.40 -2.11 20.91
N GLU A 376 7.16 -2.86 21.71
CA GLU A 376 8.54 -3.17 21.39
C GLU A 376 8.63 -4.04 20.12
N MET A 377 9.41 -3.55 19.15
CA MET A 377 9.78 -4.28 17.95
C MET A 377 11.28 -4.60 18.00
N ILE A 378 11.61 -5.88 17.85
CA ILE A 378 12.98 -6.39 17.93
C ILE A 378 13.48 -6.85 16.57
N TYR A 379 14.77 -6.66 16.30
CA TYR A 379 15.44 -7.26 15.15
C TYR A 379 15.67 -8.75 15.40
N ALA A 380 15.03 -9.60 14.60
CA ALA A 380 15.00 -11.04 14.80
C ALA A 380 14.93 -11.79 13.44
N PRO A 381 15.95 -11.69 12.57
CA PRO A 381 15.91 -12.25 11.21
C PRO A 381 15.80 -13.78 11.17
N ALA A 382 16.13 -14.46 12.27
CA ALA A 382 16.00 -15.90 12.39
C ALA A 382 14.58 -16.36 12.80
N VAL A 383 13.68 -15.45 13.19
CA VAL A 383 12.39 -15.79 13.83
C VAL A 383 11.45 -16.56 12.89
N ALA A 384 11.50 -16.28 11.59
CA ALA A 384 10.74 -17.02 10.59
C ALA A 384 11.16 -18.50 10.49
N SER A 385 12.34 -18.81 11.03
CA SER A 385 13.08 -20.02 10.76
C SER A 385 13.28 -20.88 12.04
N GLU A 386 13.47 -20.23 13.18
CA GLU A 386 13.75 -20.84 14.48
C GLU A 386 12.60 -21.75 14.94
N GLY A 387 12.92 -23.03 15.19
CA GLY A 387 11.94 -24.03 15.64
C GLY A 387 10.83 -24.37 14.63
N LYS A 388 10.94 -23.90 13.37
CA LYS A 388 9.89 -24.06 12.34
C LYS A 388 10.11 -25.22 11.34
N SER A 389 10.98 -26.19 11.66
CA SER A 389 11.33 -27.28 10.73
C SER A 389 10.11 -28.10 10.28
N TRP A 390 9.19 -28.40 11.20
CA TRP A 390 7.96 -29.16 10.92
C TRP A 390 6.91 -28.35 10.14
N GLN A 391 6.88 -27.02 10.27
CA GLN A 391 5.98 -26.17 9.50
C GLN A 391 6.49 -25.87 8.09
N ARG A 392 7.81 -25.81 7.87
CA ARG A 392 8.40 -25.52 6.55
C ARG A 392 8.27 -26.67 5.55
N GLY A 393 8.13 -27.92 6.02
CA GLY A 393 7.85 -29.07 5.16
C GLY A 393 6.40 -29.18 4.64
N ARG A 394 5.55 -28.18 4.90
CA ARG A 394 4.12 -28.15 4.50
C ARG A 394 3.79 -27.12 3.41
N GLN A 395 4.81 -26.48 2.80
CA GLN A 395 4.61 -25.48 1.73
C GLN A 395 4.61 -26.12 0.35
#